data_AF-A0A542END8-F1
#
_entry.id   AF-A0A542END8-F1
#
_cell.length_a   1.000
_cell.length_b   1.000
_cell.length_c   1.000
_cell.angle_alpha   90.00
_cell.angle_beta   90.00
_cell.angle_gamma   90.00
#
_symmetry.space_group_name_H-M   'P 1'
#
loop_
_entity.id
_entity.type
_entity.pdbx_description
1 polymer ?
#
loop_
_entity_poly.entity_id
_entity_poly.type
_entity_poly.pdbx_seq_one_letter_code
_entity_poly.pdbx_strand_id
1 'polypeptide(L)'
;MPDRIQTIAYPAPGSRPSRRDPDPLAPHVIVLFGATGDLAKRKLLPGLAYLQQSRFTPDVRIIGTATEDLTTEEFRGRAREAVETFGMHKLTDEQWAQFAETLEYVPVTAGPEALAAAVKAAEELLGPDTRRLHYLSVPPKAAQAVIAMLRDADLVERARVVMEKPFGDDLASAIELNDFVHETFDESQIFRIDHFLGKEAALNILAFRFANGLFEPIWNRNFIDHVQIDIPESLGLDQRATFYEPTGAFKDMVVTHLMQVMSFVAMEPPTALEPRAISEEKNKVFRSMLPLDPACVVRGQYSGYRHEQGVAPDSDTETFIALKVEIDNWRWAGVPFFLRTGKKMAEGQRIISIAFKEAPKTMFPAGSGVGSEGPDHLTFDLADSSRVSLSFYGKRPGPGMRLEKLSMQFSTQETAGAADVLEAYERLILDAMRGDHTLFTTAEGIESLWDRSAPLLEDPPPVKPYQPGTWGPNAIHQLIAPRAWRLPFEREWRE
;
A
#
# COMPACT_ATOMS: atom_id res chain seq x y z
N MET A 1 -9.62 -27.78 -26.93
CA MET A 1 -9.77 -26.36 -26.56
C MET A 1 -9.40 -25.54 -27.78
N PRO A 2 -10.22 -24.60 -28.24
CA PRO A 2 -9.82 -23.74 -29.36
C PRO A 2 -8.66 -22.85 -28.90
N ASP A 3 -7.62 -22.77 -29.73
CA ASP A 3 -6.45 -21.90 -29.55
C ASP A 3 -6.89 -20.50 -29.13
N ARG A 4 -6.44 -20.06 -27.95
CA ARG A 4 -6.58 -18.67 -27.54
C ARG A 4 -5.75 -17.82 -28.49
N ILE A 5 -6.43 -17.18 -29.45
CA ILE A 5 -5.86 -16.13 -30.29
C ILE A 5 -5.22 -15.10 -29.36
N GLN A 6 -3.92 -14.88 -29.52
CA GLN A 6 -3.14 -13.92 -28.75
C GLN A 6 -3.65 -12.50 -29.07
N THR A 7 -4.41 -11.91 -28.15
CA THR A 7 -5.02 -10.57 -28.30
C THR A 7 -4.12 -9.42 -27.80
N ILE A 8 -2.91 -9.73 -27.32
CA ILE A 8 -1.93 -8.75 -26.85
C ILE A 8 -0.93 -8.50 -27.98
N ALA A 9 -0.91 -7.28 -28.51
CA ALA A 9 0.16 -6.81 -29.39
C ALA A 9 1.32 -6.35 -28.48
N TYR A 10 2.25 -7.21 -28.07
CA TYR A 10 3.48 -7.62 -28.79
C TYR A 10 4.26 -8.62 -27.88
N PRO A 11 5.20 -9.50 -28.36
CA PRO A 11 6.55 -9.00 -28.77
C PRO A 11 7.48 -9.92 -29.63
N ALA A 12 8.63 -9.36 -30.10
CA ALA A 12 9.94 -10.01 -30.34
C ALA A 12 10.97 -8.93 -30.81
N PRO A 13 12.31 -9.11 -30.80
CA PRO A 13 13.16 -10.19 -30.26
C PRO A 13 13.97 -9.77 -28.99
N GLY A 14 14.09 -10.67 -28.01
CA GLY A 14 14.77 -10.48 -26.70
C GLY A 14 13.81 -10.29 -25.50
N SER A 15 12.54 -10.10 -25.80
CA SER A 15 11.43 -9.85 -24.89
C SER A 15 10.90 -11.12 -24.21
N ARG A 16 10.83 -11.14 -22.87
CA ARG A 16 9.95 -12.04 -22.09
C ARG A 16 8.89 -11.23 -21.31
N PRO A 17 7.73 -10.87 -21.89
CA PRO A 17 6.51 -10.71 -21.11
C PRO A 17 5.80 -12.05 -21.21
N SER A 18 6.10 -12.96 -20.30
CA SER A 18 5.24 -14.11 -20.13
C SER A 18 4.18 -13.74 -19.12
N ARG A 19 2.95 -13.56 -19.58
CA ARG A 19 1.83 -14.01 -18.77
C ARG A 19 1.94 -15.53 -18.69
N ARG A 20 2.78 -16.01 -17.77
CA ARG A 20 2.74 -17.40 -17.33
C ARG A 20 1.54 -17.44 -16.39
N ASP A 21 0.51 -18.22 -16.75
CA ASP A 21 -0.20 -18.97 -15.72
C ASP A 21 0.86 -19.51 -14.76
N PRO A 22 0.68 -19.47 -13.43
CA PRO A 22 1.77 -19.52 -12.47
C PRO A 22 2.64 -20.73 -12.77
N ASP A 23 3.79 -20.49 -13.41
CA ASP A 23 4.83 -21.49 -13.47
C ASP A 23 5.10 -21.85 -12.01
N PRO A 24 5.21 -23.14 -11.69
CA PRO A 24 5.49 -23.55 -10.32
C PRO A 24 6.69 -22.74 -9.84
N LEU A 25 6.47 -22.01 -8.75
CA LEU A 25 7.48 -21.13 -8.19
C LEU A 25 8.71 -21.99 -7.89
N ALA A 26 9.89 -21.56 -8.35
CA ALA A 26 11.12 -22.28 -8.00
C ALA A 26 11.31 -22.29 -6.48
N PRO A 27 11.98 -23.28 -5.88
CA PRO A 27 12.33 -23.25 -4.46
C PRO A 27 13.04 -21.94 -4.07
N HIS A 28 12.85 -21.47 -2.83
CA HIS A 28 13.44 -20.20 -2.38
C HIS A 28 14.19 -20.34 -1.05
N VAL A 29 15.36 -19.70 -0.97
CA VAL A 29 15.95 -19.31 0.32
C VAL A 29 15.54 -17.87 0.61
N ILE A 30 14.89 -17.66 1.75
CA ILE A 30 14.47 -16.35 2.23
C ILE A 30 15.43 -15.92 3.35
N VAL A 31 16.16 -14.84 3.14
CA VAL A 31 17.00 -14.24 4.19
C VAL A 31 16.23 -13.09 4.81
N LEU A 32 15.83 -13.24 6.07
CA LEU A 32 15.06 -12.23 6.81
C LEU A 32 16.00 -11.42 7.71
N PHE A 33 16.35 -10.22 7.27
CA PHE A 33 17.11 -9.27 8.08
C PHE A 33 16.20 -8.55 9.07
N GLY A 34 16.66 -8.42 10.32
CA GLY A 34 15.83 -7.91 11.42
C GLY A 34 14.81 -8.94 11.90
N ALA A 35 15.14 -10.23 11.84
CA ALA A 35 14.24 -11.34 12.16
C ALA A 35 13.67 -11.34 13.60
N THR A 36 14.29 -10.58 14.50
CA THR A 36 13.87 -10.41 15.91
C THR A 36 13.01 -9.16 16.13
N GLY A 37 12.83 -8.31 15.11
CA GLY A 37 12.12 -7.04 15.20
C GLY A 37 10.59 -7.17 15.27
N ASP A 38 9.91 -6.08 15.61
CA ASP A 38 8.44 -6.05 15.80
C ASP A 38 7.67 -6.46 14.53
N LEU A 39 8.09 -5.96 13.36
CA LEU A 39 7.47 -6.30 12.08
C LEU A 39 7.63 -7.79 11.76
N ALA A 40 8.83 -8.34 11.95
CA ALA A 40 9.10 -9.76 11.77
C ALA A 40 8.22 -10.62 12.68
N LYS A 41 8.14 -10.27 13.98
CA LYS A 41 7.32 -10.99 14.97
C LYS A 41 5.82 -10.92 14.64
N ARG A 42 5.31 -9.76 14.26
CA ARG A 42 3.85 -9.54 14.14
C ARG A 42 3.28 -9.89 12.78
N LYS A 43 4.10 -9.86 11.73
CA LYS A 43 3.63 -9.98 10.33
C LYS A 43 4.42 -10.99 9.52
N LEU A 44 5.76 -10.89 9.47
CA LEU A 44 6.55 -11.67 8.50
C LEU A 44 6.67 -13.14 8.90
N LEU A 45 7.04 -13.46 10.14
CA LEU A 45 7.16 -14.85 10.59
C LEU A 45 5.79 -15.57 10.56
N PRO A 46 4.69 -14.98 11.07
CA PRO A 46 3.36 -15.57 10.90
C PRO A 46 2.97 -15.77 9.43
N GLY A 47 3.22 -14.77 8.57
CA GLY A 47 2.87 -14.84 7.16
C GLY A 47 3.68 -15.90 6.40
N LEU A 48 4.99 -16.01 6.67
CA LEU A 48 5.86 -17.04 6.10
C LEU A 48 5.43 -18.45 6.53
N ALA A 49 5.03 -18.60 7.80
CA ALA A 49 4.52 -19.87 8.32
C ALA A 49 3.21 -20.28 7.63
N TYR A 50 2.29 -19.35 7.43
CA TYR A 50 1.06 -19.60 6.67
C TYR A 50 1.35 -19.94 5.20
N LEU A 51 2.21 -19.15 4.55
CA LEU A 51 2.59 -19.38 3.16
C LEU A 51 3.18 -20.78 2.97
N GLN A 52 4.13 -21.20 3.81
CA GLN A 52 4.77 -22.53 3.72
C GLN A 52 3.78 -23.69 3.84
N GLN A 53 2.70 -23.51 4.60
CA GLN A 53 1.63 -24.50 4.76
C GLN A 53 0.59 -24.44 3.63
N SER A 54 0.60 -23.35 2.86
CA SER A 54 -0.32 -23.15 1.75
C SER A 54 0.19 -23.84 0.48
N ARG A 55 -0.72 -24.05 -0.47
CA ARG A 55 -0.38 -24.49 -1.85
C ARG A 55 0.30 -23.39 -2.69
N PHE A 56 0.49 -22.19 -2.14
CA PHE A 56 0.93 -21.02 -2.91
C PHE A 56 2.44 -20.91 -3.01
N THR A 57 3.19 -21.47 -2.04
CA THR A 57 4.65 -21.45 -2.05
C THR A 57 5.24 -22.85 -2.27
N PRO A 58 6.43 -22.94 -2.88
CA PRO A 58 7.19 -24.16 -3.03
C PRO A 58 7.92 -24.46 -1.71
N ASP A 59 8.85 -25.42 -1.75
CA ASP A 59 9.77 -25.63 -0.64
C ASP A 59 10.62 -24.37 -0.40
N VAL A 60 10.59 -23.90 0.84
CA VAL A 60 11.31 -22.70 1.28
C VAL A 60 12.22 -23.02 2.46
N ARG A 61 13.34 -22.31 2.52
CA ARG A 61 14.22 -22.26 3.69
C ARG A 61 14.35 -20.83 4.14
N ILE A 62 14.27 -20.59 5.44
CA ILE A 62 14.28 -19.24 6.00
C ILE A 62 15.49 -19.09 6.91
N ILE A 63 16.34 -18.12 6.59
CA ILE A 63 17.51 -17.77 7.38
C ILE A 63 17.21 -16.43 8.04
N GLY A 64 16.93 -16.47 9.34
CA GLY A 64 16.78 -15.27 10.14
C GLY A 64 18.15 -14.67 10.48
N THR A 65 18.27 -13.36 10.39
CA THR A 65 19.47 -12.66 10.84
C THR A 65 19.11 -11.37 11.57
N ALA A 66 19.74 -11.14 12.71
CA ALA A 66 19.59 -9.94 13.51
C ALA A 66 20.83 -9.68 14.37
N THR A 67 20.83 -8.58 15.11
CA THR A 67 21.95 -8.16 15.96
C THR A 67 22.09 -9.00 17.21
N GLU A 68 21.02 -9.64 17.68
CA GLU A 68 21.04 -10.52 18.84
C GLU A 68 21.82 -11.81 18.56
N ASP A 69 22.64 -12.23 19.52
CA ASP A 69 23.33 -13.51 19.45
C ASP A 69 22.40 -14.60 19.98
N LEU A 70 21.78 -15.33 19.05
CA LEU A 70 20.82 -16.41 19.32
C LEU A 70 21.27 -17.68 18.63
N THR A 71 20.94 -18.82 19.22
CA THR A 71 20.96 -20.11 18.55
C THR A 71 19.74 -20.28 17.64
N THR A 72 19.82 -21.17 16.65
CA THR A 72 18.68 -21.54 15.81
C THR A 72 17.48 -22.02 16.63
N GLU A 73 17.70 -22.76 17.72
CA GLU A 73 16.62 -23.25 18.58
C GLU A 73 15.93 -22.12 19.36
N GLU A 74 16.70 -21.14 19.87
CA GLU A 74 16.11 -19.95 20.50
C GLU A 74 15.32 -19.11 19.49
N PHE A 75 15.83 -18.98 18.26
CA PHE A 75 15.10 -18.30 17.19
C PHE A 75 13.79 -19.03 16.82
N ARG A 76 13.82 -20.37 16.70
CA ARG A 76 12.62 -21.19 16.49
C ARG A 76 11.61 -20.99 17.62
N GLY A 77 12.04 -20.96 18.87
CA GLY A 77 11.18 -20.68 20.02
C GLY A 77 10.47 -19.32 19.90
N ARG A 78 11.20 -18.26 19.53
CA ARG A 78 10.63 -16.92 19.30
C ARG A 78 9.66 -16.89 18.11
N ALA A 79 9.99 -17.59 17.02
CA ALA A 79 9.12 -17.72 15.87
C ALA A 79 7.81 -18.46 16.22
N ARG A 80 7.87 -19.48 17.10
CA ARG A 80 6.68 -20.17 17.60
C ARG A 80 5.74 -19.21 18.32
N GLU A 81 6.28 -18.47 19.28
CA GLU A 81 5.52 -17.48 20.05
C GLU A 81 4.89 -16.43 19.12
N ALA A 82 5.63 -15.98 18.10
CA ALA A 82 5.16 -15.04 17.10
C ALA A 82 3.94 -15.58 16.32
N VAL A 83 4.04 -16.81 15.78
CA VAL A 83 2.95 -17.48 15.04
C VAL A 83 1.74 -17.72 15.94
N GLU A 84 1.96 -18.22 17.17
CA GLU A 84 0.89 -18.48 18.13
C GLU A 84 0.18 -17.21 18.61
N THR A 85 0.90 -16.09 18.74
CA THR A 85 0.33 -14.82 19.23
C THR A 85 -0.36 -14.04 18.11
N PHE A 86 0.32 -13.86 16.98
CA PHE A 86 -0.09 -12.92 15.93
C PHE A 86 -0.62 -13.57 14.65
N GLY A 87 -0.38 -14.87 14.45
CA GLY A 87 -0.87 -15.58 13.28
C GLY A 87 -2.40 -15.64 13.25
N MET A 88 -2.98 -15.26 12.10
CA MET A 88 -4.41 -15.41 11.82
C MET A 88 -4.79 -16.89 11.72
N HIS A 89 -3.90 -17.70 11.12
CA HIS A 89 -4.05 -19.14 10.98
C HIS A 89 -3.15 -19.85 12.00
N LYS A 90 -3.76 -20.49 12.99
CA LYS A 90 -3.00 -21.28 13.97
C LYS A 90 -2.53 -22.58 13.34
N LEU A 91 -1.27 -22.92 13.59
CA LEU A 91 -0.67 -24.17 13.14
C LEU A 91 -0.91 -25.28 14.18
N THR A 92 -1.09 -26.52 13.73
CA THR A 92 -0.97 -27.69 14.62
C THR A 92 0.49 -27.92 15.01
N ASP A 93 0.74 -28.75 16.03
CA ASP A 93 2.11 -29.08 16.45
C ASP A 93 2.92 -29.74 15.31
N GLU A 94 2.27 -30.56 14.47
CA GLU A 94 2.90 -31.18 13.30
C GLU A 94 3.26 -30.15 12.23
N GLN A 95 2.35 -29.21 11.94
CA GLN A 95 2.60 -28.13 10.99
C GLN A 95 3.72 -27.20 11.48
N TRP A 96 3.72 -26.90 12.78
CA TRP A 96 4.80 -26.14 13.41
C TRP A 96 6.14 -26.89 13.30
N ALA A 97 6.18 -28.19 13.59
CA ALA A 97 7.40 -28.98 13.49
C ALA A 97 8.00 -28.93 12.08
N GLN A 98 7.16 -29.08 11.05
CA GLN A 98 7.58 -28.95 9.65
C GLN A 98 8.12 -27.54 9.34
N PHE A 99 7.42 -26.50 9.78
CA PHE A 99 7.87 -25.13 9.56
C PHE A 99 9.20 -24.84 10.29
N ALA A 100 9.34 -25.28 11.54
CA ALA A 100 10.54 -25.08 12.34
C ALA A 100 11.79 -25.67 11.68
N GLU A 101 11.68 -26.83 11.01
CA GLU A 101 12.78 -27.45 10.26
C GLU A 101 13.31 -26.58 9.11
N THR A 102 12.48 -25.68 8.58
CA THR A 102 12.89 -24.73 7.53
C THR A 102 13.64 -23.51 8.07
N LEU A 103 13.56 -23.25 9.38
CA LEU A 103 14.15 -22.09 10.03
C LEU A 103 15.60 -22.36 10.47
N GLU A 104 16.47 -21.42 10.13
CA GLU A 104 17.86 -21.31 10.58
C GLU A 104 18.15 -19.87 11.02
N TYR A 105 19.14 -19.67 11.89
CA TYR A 105 19.52 -18.33 12.36
C TYR A 105 21.03 -18.10 12.24
N VAL A 106 21.41 -16.94 11.72
CA VAL A 106 22.79 -16.46 11.65
C VAL A 106 22.85 -15.04 12.20
N PRO A 107 23.55 -14.79 13.33
CA PRO A 107 23.67 -13.44 13.87
C PRO A 107 24.50 -12.56 12.93
N VAL A 108 24.14 -11.27 12.83
CA VAL A 108 24.85 -10.28 11.99
C VAL A 108 26.34 -10.20 12.34
N THR A 109 26.68 -10.43 13.61
CA THR A 109 28.07 -10.44 14.11
C THR A 109 28.93 -11.58 13.57
N ALA A 110 28.33 -12.65 13.03
CA ALA A 110 29.05 -13.75 12.37
C ALA A 110 29.60 -13.35 10.98
N GLY A 111 29.13 -12.23 10.43
CA GLY A 111 29.65 -11.65 9.19
C GLY A 111 29.12 -12.30 7.90
N PRO A 112 29.49 -11.72 6.74
CA PRO A 112 28.98 -12.12 5.43
C PRO A 112 29.32 -13.56 5.04
N GLU A 113 30.49 -14.06 5.46
CA GLU A 113 30.96 -15.41 5.14
C GLU A 113 30.10 -16.50 5.78
N ALA A 114 29.70 -16.30 7.04
CA ALA A 114 28.81 -17.21 7.75
C ALA A 114 27.41 -17.21 7.12
N LEU A 115 26.90 -16.03 6.75
CA LEU A 115 25.62 -15.91 6.07
C LEU A 115 25.64 -16.62 4.71
N ALA A 116 26.69 -16.42 3.91
CA ALA A 116 26.86 -17.09 2.63
C ALA A 116 26.91 -18.62 2.78
N ALA A 117 27.59 -19.14 3.81
CA ALA A 117 27.66 -20.56 4.09
C ALA A 117 26.28 -21.14 4.44
N ALA A 118 25.50 -20.47 5.28
CA ALA A 118 24.14 -20.90 5.63
C ALA A 118 23.19 -20.88 4.41
N VAL A 119 23.24 -19.82 3.60
CA VAL A 119 22.44 -19.74 2.36
C VAL A 119 22.81 -20.87 1.41
N LYS A 120 24.10 -21.15 1.22
CA LYS A 120 24.56 -22.24 0.36
C LYS A 120 24.08 -23.60 0.87
N ALA A 121 24.17 -23.87 2.17
CA ALA A 121 23.67 -25.11 2.76
C ALA A 121 22.15 -25.27 2.56
N ALA A 122 21.39 -24.19 2.68
CA ALA A 122 19.96 -24.19 2.39
C ALA A 122 19.66 -24.43 0.88
N GLU A 123 20.44 -23.82 -0.03
CA GLU A 123 20.32 -24.05 -1.48
C GLU A 123 20.64 -25.51 -1.86
N GLU A 124 21.63 -26.14 -1.24
CA GLU A 124 21.98 -27.54 -1.47
C GLU A 124 20.84 -28.51 -1.12
N LEU A 125 20.01 -28.17 -0.13
CA LEU A 125 18.83 -28.94 0.27
C LEU A 125 17.64 -28.75 -0.69
N LEU A 126 17.50 -27.57 -1.29
CA LEU A 126 16.40 -27.22 -2.19
C LEU A 126 16.69 -27.55 -3.67
N GLY A 127 17.96 -27.62 -4.06
CA GLY A 127 18.41 -28.00 -5.40
C GLY A 127 18.85 -26.83 -6.30
N PRO A 128 19.26 -27.11 -7.55
CA PRO A 128 19.99 -26.17 -8.41
C PRO A 128 19.18 -24.98 -8.92
N ASP A 129 17.85 -25.08 -8.98
CA ASP A 129 16.97 -24.01 -9.49
C ASP A 129 16.56 -23.00 -8.40
N THR A 130 17.10 -23.13 -7.19
CA THR A 130 16.75 -22.31 -6.04
C THR A 130 16.96 -20.82 -6.33
N ARG A 131 16.04 -19.98 -5.86
CA ARG A 131 16.11 -18.51 -5.92
C ARG A 131 16.32 -17.94 -4.52
N ARG A 132 16.72 -16.67 -4.45
CA ARG A 132 16.95 -15.97 -3.17
C ARG A 132 15.98 -14.81 -3.03
N LEU A 133 15.44 -14.62 -1.84
CA LEU A 133 14.66 -13.44 -1.47
C LEU A 133 15.23 -12.85 -0.19
N HIS A 134 15.76 -11.64 -0.26
CA HIS A 134 16.28 -10.92 0.89
C HIS A 134 15.23 -9.94 1.37
N TYR A 135 14.68 -10.15 2.57
CA TYR A 135 13.70 -9.24 3.16
C TYR A 135 14.38 -8.35 4.21
N LEU A 136 14.39 -7.04 3.96
CA LEU A 136 15.02 -6.05 4.82
C LEU A 136 14.00 -5.46 5.80
N SER A 137 13.72 -6.19 6.88
CA SER A 137 12.89 -5.72 8.00
C SER A 137 13.75 -5.00 9.05
N VAL A 138 14.58 -4.06 8.58
CA VAL A 138 15.55 -3.32 9.41
C VAL A 138 15.26 -1.82 9.37
N PRO A 139 15.70 -1.05 10.38
CA PRO A 139 15.60 0.40 10.34
C PRO A 139 16.32 0.97 9.10
N PRO A 140 15.90 2.15 8.58
CA PRO A 140 16.41 2.67 7.30
C PRO A 140 17.93 2.87 7.29
N LYS A 141 18.48 3.34 8.41
CA LYS A 141 19.94 3.52 8.61
C LYS A 141 20.73 2.22 8.49
N ALA A 142 20.11 1.06 8.71
CA ALA A 142 20.75 -0.25 8.61
C ALA A 142 20.58 -0.88 7.22
N ALA A 143 19.63 -0.42 6.40
CA ALA A 143 19.35 -1.01 5.08
C ALA A 143 20.57 -0.97 4.15
N GLN A 144 21.30 0.15 4.12
CA GLN A 144 22.53 0.28 3.32
C GLN A 144 23.62 -0.71 3.75
N ALA A 145 23.80 -0.88 5.06
CA ALA A 145 24.76 -1.85 5.61
C ALA A 145 24.38 -3.30 5.26
N VAL A 146 23.08 -3.62 5.25
CA VAL A 146 22.59 -4.93 4.82
C VAL A 146 22.85 -5.17 3.33
N ILE A 147 22.60 -4.18 2.47
CA ILE A 147 22.88 -4.29 1.02
C ILE A 147 24.38 -4.50 0.78
N ALA A 148 25.24 -3.77 1.48
CA ALA A 148 26.69 -3.97 1.43
C ALA A 148 27.07 -5.40 1.88
N MET A 149 26.49 -5.89 2.99
CA MET A 149 26.72 -7.26 3.45
C MET A 149 26.29 -8.31 2.42
N LEU A 150 25.15 -8.10 1.75
CA LEU A 150 24.67 -9.01 0.69
C LEU A 150 25.61 -9.05 -0.51
N ARG A 151 26.18 -7.90 -0.89
CA ARG A 151 27.20 -7.79 -1.93
C ARG A 151 28.48 -8.52 -1.52
N ASP A 152 28.98 -8.26 -0.31
CA ASP A 152 30.22 -8.85 0.20
C ASP A 152 30.10 -10.38 0.42
N ALA A 153 28.88 -10.87 0.68
CA ALA A 153 28.56 -12.29 0.80
C ALA A 153 28.32 -13.00 -0.55
N ASP A 154 28.38 -12.29 -1.68
CA ASP A 154 28.06 -12.81 -3.03
C ASP A 154 26.64 -13.42 -3.13
N LEU A 155 25.68 -12.75 -2.46
CA LEU A 155 24.29 -13.20 -2.37
C LEU A 155 23.33 -12.48 -3.32
N VAL A 156 23.86 -11.70 -4.28
CA VAL A 156 23.08 -10.83 -5.18
C VAL A 156 22.54 -11.58 -6.40
N GLU A 157 23.30 -12.50 -6.97
CA GLU A 157 22.85 -13.26 -8.13
C GLU A 157 21.63 -14.14 -7.80
N ARG A 158 20.69 -14.22 -8.76
CA ARG A 158 19.41 -14.94 -8.63
C ARG A 158 18.54 -14.47 -7.45
N ALA A 159 18.86 -13.30 -6.87
CA ALA A 159 18.17 -12.75 -5.72
C ALA A 159 17.21 -11.64 -6.10
N ARG A 160 16.25 -11.42 -5.21
CA ARG A 160 15.44 -10.21 -5.13
C ARG A 160 15.55 -9.64 -3.73
N VAL A 161 15.42 -8.34 -3.61
CA VAL A 161 15.50 -7.62 -2.34
C VAL A 161 14.18 -6.89 -2.08
N VAL A 162 13.58 -7.13 -0.93
CA VAL A 162 12.37 -6.47 -0.46
C VAL A 162 12.78 -5.43 0.56
N MET A 163 12.38 -4.18 0.32
CA MET A 163 12.75 -3.04 1.15
C MET A 163 11.50 -2.39 1.78
N GLU A 164 11.61 -2.08 3.07
CA GLU A 164 10.60 -1.32 3.80
C GLU A 164 10.80 0.19 3.64
N LYS A 165 9.70 0.94 3.82
CA LYS A 165 9.71 2.40 3.87
C LYS A 165 10.53 2.92 5.08
N PRO A 166 11.06 4.15 5.05
CA PRO A 166 10.92 5.20 4.03
C PRO A 166 11.93 5.06 2.89
N PHE A 167 11.56 5.58 1.71
CA PHE A 167 12.39 5.62 0.52
C PHE A 167 12.83 7.06 0.26
N GLY A 168 13.72 7.55 1.12
CA GLY A 168 14.09 8.96 1.22
C GLY A 168 13.12 9.79 2.07
N ASP A 169 13.55 10.99 2.41
CA ASP A 169 12.79 12.01 3.17
C ASP A 169 12.48 13.26 2.32
N ASP A 170 13.11 13.34 1.15
CA ASP A 170 13.01 14.36 0.11
C ASP A 170 13.59 13.78 -1.20
N LEU A 171 13.61 14.59 -2.27
CA LEU A 171 14.09 14.14 -3.58
C LEU A 171 15.59 13.76 -3.55
N ALA A 172 16.42 14.54 -2.87
CA ALA A 172 17.87 14.33 -2.87
C ALA A 172 18.23 13.02 -2.16
N SER A 173 17.67 12.79 -0.98
CA SER A 173 17.86 11.55 -0.22
C SER A 173 17.25 10.32 -0.89
N ALA A 174 16.15 10.48 -1.64
CA ALA A 174 15.57 9.40 -2.43
C ALA A 174 16.47 8.98 -3.61
N ILE A 175 17.03 9.95 -4.34
CA ILE A 175 18.01 9.71 -5.41
C ILE A 175 19.25 9.02 -4.83
N GLU A 176 19.82 9.55 -3.75
CA GLU A 176 21.01 8.96 -3.11
C GLU A 176 20.76 7.51 -2.69
N LEU A 177 19.60 7.22 -2.09
CA LEU A 177 19.22 5.87 -1.71
C LEU A 177 19.06 4.96 -2.94
N ASN A 178 18.37 5.41 -3.98
CA ASN A 178 18.15 4.62 -5.19
C ASN A 178 19.45 4.34 -5.93
N ASP A 179 20.32 5.34 -6.10
CA ASP A 179 21.64 5.19 -6.71
C ASP A 179 22.47 4.14 -5.94
N PHE A 180 22.51 4.25 -4.61
CA PHE A 180 23.21 3.28 -3.76
C PHE A 180 22.68 1.85 -3.92
N VAL A 181 21.36 1.66 -3.94
CA VAL A 181 20.76 0.33 -4.12
C VAL A 181 21.10 -0.21 -5.53
N HIS A 182 21.11 0.66 -6.55
CA HIS A 182 21.44 0.32 -7.93
C HIS A 182 22.91 0.00 -8.19
N GLU A 183 23.83 0.34 -7.28
CA GLU A 183 25.19 -0.19 -7.32
C GLU A 183 25.24 -1.71 -7.12
N THR A 184 24.21 -2.30 -6.49
CA THR A 184 24.17 -3.72 -6.13
C THR A 184 23.06 -4.49 -6.86
N PHE A 185 21.87 -3.91 -7.02
CA PHE A 185 20.70 -4.59 -7.59
C PHE A 185 20.13 -3.85 -8.81
N ASP A 186 19.74 -4.60 -9.84
CA ASP A 186 18.94 -4.06 -10.92
C ASP A 186 17.53 -3.70 -10.43
N GLU A 187 16.86 -2.72 -11.04
CA GLU A 187 15.48 -2.34 -10.66
C GLU A 187 14.50 -3.52 -10.68
N SER A 188 14.70 -4.48 -11.59
CA SER A 188 13.86 -5.69 -11.64
C SER A 188 14.01 -6.62 -10.43
N GLN A 189 15.07 -6.45 -9.63
CA GLN A 189 15.34 -7.20 -8.40
C GLN A 189 14.85 -6.49 -7.14
N ILE A 190 14.47 -5.21 -7.21
CA ILE A 190 14.17 -4.37 -6.04
C ILE A 190 12.66 -4.24 -5.84
N PHE A 191 12.18 -4.64 -4.67
CA PHE A 191 10.76 -4.67 -4.30
C PHE A 191 10.52 -3.70 -3.14
N ARG A 192 10.21 -2.44 -3.49
CA ARG A 192 9.91 -1.38 -2.52
C ARG A 192 8.46 -1.47 -2.06
N ILE A 193 8.25 -1.87 -0.80
CA ILE A 193 6.93 -2.18 -0.28
C ILE A 193 6.09 -0.93 0.01
N ASP A 194 4.83 -1.02 -0.43
CA ASP A 194 3.70 -0.31 0.16
C ASP A 194 2.60 -1.33 0.54
N HIS A 195 2.45 -1.59 1.84
CA HIS A 195 1.45 -2.53 2.35
C HIS A 195 -0.01 -2.11 2.08
N PHE A 196 -0.30 -0.85 1.75
CA PHE A 196 -1.65 -0.44 1.33
C PHE A 196 -2.00 -0.99 -0.06
N LEU A 197 -1.01 -1.13 -0.95
CA LEU A 197 -1.21 -1.76 -2.26
C LEU A 197 -1.38 -3.27 -2.16
N GLY A 198 -0.76 -3.90 -1.15
CA GLY A 198 -0.88 -5.34 -0.86
C GLY A 198 -2.29 -5.81 -0.50
N LYS A 199 -3.23 -4.89 -0.25
CA LYS A 199 -4.59 -5.22 0.15
C LYS A 199 -5.46 -5.63 -1.03
N GLU A 200 -6.26 -6.67 -0.85
CA GLU A 200 -7.25 -7.11 -1.85
C GLU A 200 -8.16 -5.98 -2.34
N ALA A 201 -8.54 -5.06 -1.45
CA ALA A 201 -9.36 -3.89 -1.79
C ALA A 201 -8.71 -2.98 -2.86
N ALA A 202 -7.38 -2.84 -2.86
CA ALA A 202 -6.66 -2.02 -3.83
C ALA A 202 -6.66 -2.67 -5.23
N LEU A 203 -6.46 -3.99 -5.29
CA LEU A 203 -6.57 -4.76 -6.54
C LEU A 203 -7.99 -4.76 -7.11
N ASN A 204 -9.00 -4.76 -6.22
CA ASN A 204 -10.40 -4.72 -6.65
C ASN A 204 -10.73 -3.42 -7.40
N ILE A 205 -10.00 -2.31 -7.19
CA ILE A 205 -10.14 -1.09 -7.99
C ILE A 205 -9.85 -1.40 -9.47
N LEU A 206 -8.79 -2.17 -9.75
CA LEU A 206 -8.40 -2.53 -11.12
C LEU A 206 -9.46 -3.41 -11.79
N ALA A 207 -9.95 -4.41 -11.06
CA ALA A 207 -11.03 -5.28 -11.53
C ALA A 207 -12.30 -4.46 -11.80
N PHE A 208 -12.67 -3.56 -10.89
CA PHE A 208 -13.86 -2.74 -11.01
C PHE A 208 -13.80 -1.82 -12.22
N ARG A 209 -12.66 -1.17 -12.46
CA ARG A 209 -12.46 -0.28 -13.60
C ARG A 209 -12.44 -1.05 -14.92
N PHE A 210 -11.54 -2.03 -15.06
CA PHE A 210 -11.21 -2.55 -16.38
C PHE A 210 -11.98 -3.81 -16.79
N ALA A 211 -12.67 -4.48 -15.86
CA ALA A 211 -13.53 -5.63 -16.20
C ALA A 211 -15.00 -5.25 -16.46
N ASN A 212 -15.41 -4.01 -16.14
CA ASN A 212 -16.81 -3.60 -16.17
C ASN A 212 -17.06 -2.51 -17.21
N GLY A 213 -17.74 -2.86 -18.29
CA GLY A 213 -18.15 -1.91 -19.35
C GLY A 213 -19.10 -0.80 -18.87
N LEU A 214 -19.65 -0.91 -17.64
CA LEU A 214 -20.46 0.13 -17.02
C LEU A 214 -19.63 1.28 -16.45
N PHE A 215 -18.46 1.00 -15.85
CA PHE A 215 -17.73 1.98 -15.04
C PHE A 215 -16.63 2.70 -15.79
N GLU A 216 -15.84 2.02 -16.62
CA GLU A 216 -14.74 2.68 -17.36
C GLU A 216 -15.21 3.85 -18.25
N PRO A 217 -16.34 3.79 -18.98
CA PRO A 217 -16.80 4.92 -19.81
C PRO A 217 -17.10 6.19 -19.01
N ILE A 218 -17.48 6.06 -17.73
CA ILE A 218 -17.77 7.17 -16.82
C ILE A 218 -16.58 7.52 -15.91
N TRP A 219 -15.42 6.89 -16.10
CA TRP A 219 -14.23 7.08 -15.25
C TRP A 219 -13.32 8.21 -15.74
N ASN A 220 -13.86 9.41 -15.93
CA ASN A 220 -13.12 10.55 -16.45
C ASN A 220 -13.76 11.90 -16.07
N ARG A 221 -13.04 12.99 -16.32
CA ARG A 221 -13.43 14.38 -16.04
C ARG A 221 -14.78 14.83 -16.61
N ASN A 222 -15.38 14.12 -17.57
CA ASN A 222 -16.71 14.48 -18.06
C ASN A 222 -17.79 14.09 -17.06
N PHE A 223 -17.58 13.02 -16.31
CA PHE A 223 -18.57 12.42 -15.41
C PHE A 223 -18.16 12.50 -13.94
N ILE A 224 -16.87 12.54 -13.62
CA ILE A 224 -16.38 12.69 -12.24
C ILE A 224 -16.24 14.17 -11.91
N ASP A 225 -16.76 14.58 -10.74
CA ASP A 225 -16.56 15.92 -10.19
C ASP A 225 -15.30 16.01 -9.34
N HIS A 226 -15.09 15.06 -8.42
CA HIS A 226 -13.90 15.00 -7.58
C HIS A 226 -13.69 13.58 -7.00
N VAL A 227 -12.48 13.35 -6.49
CA VAL A 227 -12.10 12.12 -5.79
C VAL A 227 -11.64 12.46 -4.38
N GLN A 228 -12.00 11.65 -3.38
CA GLN A 228 -11.51 11.75 -2.01
C GLN A 228 -10.86 10.42 -1.61
N ILE A 229 -9.64 10.48 -1.08
CA ILE A 229 -8.94 9.33 -0.47
C ILE A 229 -8.69 9.70 0.98
N ASP A 230 -9.42 9.04 1.87
CA ASP A 230 -9.45 9.34 3.29
C ASP A 230 -9.02 8.13 4.11
N ILE A 231 -7.89 8.25 4.80
CA ILE A 231 -7.26 7.19 5.59
C ILE A 231 -6.97 7.71 7.00
N PRO A 232 -8.01 7.93 7.82
CA PRO A 232 -7.87 8.38 9.21
C PRO A 232 -7.44 7.22 10.12
N GLU A 233 -6.79 7.57 11.23
CA GLU A 233 -6.42 6.64 12.30
C GLU A 233 -6.96 7.15 13.64
N SER A 234 -7.69 6.28 14.34
CA SER A 234 -8.16 6.56 15.70
C SER A 234 -7.06 6.46 16.75
N LEU A 235 -6.01 5.70 16.46
CA LEU A 235 -4.87 5.52 17.36
C LEU A 235 -3.93 6.73 17.35
N GLY A 236 -3.25 6.92 18.48
CA GLY A 236 -2.17 7.90 18.63
C GLY A 236 -0.81 7.33 18.24
N LEU A 237 0.25 8.07 18.59
CA LEU A 237 1.64 7.67 18.31
C LEU A 237 2.28 6.90 19.48
N ASP A 238 1.75 7.06 20.69
CA ASP A 238 2.24 6.42 21.92
C ASP A 238 3.77 6.50 22.04
N GLN A 239 4.47 5.36 22.18
CA GLN A 239 5.92 5.31 22.31
C GLN A 239 6.69 5.63 21.02
N ARG A 240 6.00 5.80 19.88
CA ARG A 240 6.61 6.07 18.57
C ARG A 240 6.73 7.55 18.25
N ALA A 241 6.30 8.44 19.14
CA ALA A 241 6.32 9.89 18.93
C ALA A 241 7.73 10.41 18.54
N THR A 242 8.78 9.91 19.19
CA THR A 242 10.17 10.30 18.88
C THR A 242 10.60 9.98 17.44
N PHE A 243 10.13 8.86 16.88
CA PHE A 243 10.42 8.48 15.50
C PHE A 243 9.51 9.20 14.49
N TYR A 244 8.30 9.55 14.93
CA TYR A 244 7.33 10.25 14.09
C TYR A 244 7.66 11.74 13.93
N GLU A 245 8.26 12.35 14.95
CA GLU A 245 8.59 13.77 15.00
C GLU A 245 9.29 14.33 13.75
N PRO A 246 10.36 13.71 13.22
CA PRO A 246 11.00 14.19 11.98
C PRO A 246 10.23 13.81 10.70
N THR A 247 9.24 12.93 10.79
CA THR A 247 8.54 12.34 9.64
C THR A 247 7.25 13.08 9.32
N GLY A 248 6.38 13.27 10.32
CA GLY A 248 5.04 13.85 10.14
C GLY A 248 4.08 12.98 9.31
N ALA A 249 2.82 13.40 9.23
CA ALA A 249 1.79 12.68 8.47
C ALA A 249 2.04 12.70 6.96
N PHE A 250 2.66 13.75 6.43
CA PHE A 250 2.89 13.86 4.99
C PHE A 250 3.83 12.77 4.47
N LYS A 251 5.01 12.63 5.09
CA LYS A 251 6.00 11.63 4.68
C LYS A 251 5.59 10.22 5.09
N ASP A 252 4.95 10.05 6.26
CA ASP A 252 4.55 8.72 6.75
C ASP A 252 3.45 8.10 5.89
N MET A 253 2.48 8.91 5.44
CA MET A 253 1.24 8.41 4.84
C MET A 253 0.95 8.94 3.43
N VAL A 254 1.19 10.23 3.14
CA VAL A 254 0.72 10.81 1.87
C VAL A 254 1.59 10.37 0.71
N VAL A 255 2.90 10.66 0.78
CA VAL A 255 3.86 10.36 -0.29
C VAL A 255 3.98 8.85 -0.51
N THR A 256 3.96 8.09 0.59
CA THR A 256 4.19 6.65 0.60
C THR A 256 2.95 5.83 0.26
N HIS A 257 1.75 6.23 0.72
CA HIS A 257 0.53 5.41 0.62
C HIS A 257 -0.59 6.07 -0.19
N LEU A 258 -1.05 7.26 0.20
CA LEU A 258 -2.24 7.86 -0.41
C LEU A 258 -2.01 8.18 -1.89
N MET A 259 -0.80 8.63 -2.26
CA MET A 259 -0.43 8.88 -3.65
C MET A 259 -0.33 7.57 -4.46
N GLN A 260 0.08 6.46 -3.84
CA GLN A 260 0.07 5.15 -4.50
C GLN A 260 -1.36 4.67 -4.77
N VAL A 261 -2.25 4.77 -3.79
CA VAL A 261 -3.68 4.45 -3.98
C VAL A 261 -4.31 5.38 -5.03
N MET A 262 -3.97 6.67 -5.02
CA MET A 262 -4.40 7.64 -6.04
C MET A 262 -4.01 7.18 -7.44
N SER A 263 -2.80 6.63 -7.63
CA SER A 263 -2.35 6.15 -8.94
C SER A 263 -3.24 5.01 -9.48
N PHE A 264 -3.71 4.09 -8.63
CA PHE A 264 -4.62 3.01 -9.05
C PHE A 264 -5.99 3.55 -9.48
N VAL A 265 -6.47 4.60 -8.83
CA VAL A 265 -7.70 5.30 -9.20
C VAL A 265 -7.53 6.08 -10.50
N ALA A 266 -6.37 6.70 -10.71
CA ALA A 266 -6.16 7.68 -11.78
C ALA A 266 -5.53 7.11 -13.07
N MET A 267 -4.79 6.01 -13.01
CA MET A 267 -4.03 5.50 -14.16
C MET A 267 -4.91 5.17 -15.36
N GLU A 268 -4.37 5.25 -16.58
CA GLU A 268 -5.10 4.80 -17.77
C GLU A 268 -5.27 3.28 -17.79
N PRO A 269 -6.16 2.72 -18.62
CA PRO A 269 -6.21 1.28 -18.86
C PRO A 269 -4.85 0.77 -19.34
N PRO A 270 -4.17 -0.11 -18.59
CA PRO A 270 -2.92 -0.68 -19.03
C PRO A 270 -3.16 -1.63 -20.20
N THR A 271 -2.15 -1.80 -21.05
CA THR A 271 -2.22 -2.71 -22.22
C THR A 271 -2.44 -4.17 -21.80
N ALA A 272 -2.00 -4.53 -20.60
CA ALA A 272 -2.27 -5.80 -19.94
C ALA A 272 -2.22 -5.63 -18.42
N LEU A 273 -2.86 -6.55 -17.68
CA LEU A 273 -2.67 -6.68 -16.24
C LEU A 273 -1.36 -7.43 -15.96
N GLU A 274 -0.25 -6.79 -16.31
CA GLU A 274 1.11 -7.28 -16.05
C GLU A 274 1.96 -6.18 -15.39
N PRO A 275 3.03 -6.55 -14.65
CA PRO A 275 3.71 -5.60 -13.77
C PRO A 275 4.22 -4.37 -14.50
N ARG A 276 4.84 -4.55 -15.67
CA ARG A 276 5.40 -3.46 -16.46
C ARG A 276 4.33 -2.48 -16.93
N ALA A 277 3.25 -2.98 -17.53
CA ALA A 277 2.19 -2.13 -18.07
C ALA A 277 1.48 -1.34 -16.95
N ILE A 278 1.28 -1.96 -15.78
CA ILE A 278 0.71 -1.27 -14.62
C ILE A 278 1.67 -0.20 -14.09
N SER A 279 2.95 -0.51 -13.92
CA SER A 279 3.95 0.46 -13.46
C SER A 279 4.11 1.64 -14.43
N GLU A 280 4.07 1.41 -15.74
CA GLU A 280 4.12 2.47 -16.76
C GLU A 280 2.94 3.45 -16.60
N GLU A 281 1.71 2.94 -16.40
CA GLU A 281 0.52 3.79 -16.23
C GLU A 281 0.47 4.47 -14.85
N LYS A 282 0.98 3.83 -13.78
CA LYS A 282 1.18 4.48 -12.46
C LYS A 282 2.16 5.65 -12.57
N ASN A 283 3.35 5.42 -13.15
CA ASN A 283 4.37 6.46 -13.28
C ASN A 283 3.90 7.61 -14.17
N LYS A 284 3.07 7.33 -15.18
CA LYS A 284 2.43 8.37 -16.01
C LYS A 284 1.51 9.28 -15.20
N VAL A 285 0.79 8.75 -14.20
CA VAL A 285 0.01 9.58 -13.26
C VAL A 285 0.94 10.53 -12.50
N PHE A 286 2.03 10.01 -11.91
CA PHE A 286 2.96 10.82 -11.13
C PHE A 286 3.63 11.92 -11.98
N ARG A 287 4.04 11.60 -13.22
CA ARG A 287 4.57 12.60 -14.15
C ARG A 287 3.56 13.68 -14.52
N SER A 288 2.27 13.33 -14.55
CA SER A 288 1.15 14.25 -14.84
C SER A 288 0.66 15.00 -13.59
N MET A 289 1.17 14.67 -12.40
CA MET A 289 0.81 15.39 -11.17
C MET A 289 1.45 16.77 -11.18
N LEU A 290 0.67 17.81 -10.88
CA LEU A 290 1.19 19.15 -10.68
C LEU A 290 1.96 19.22 -9.35
N PRO A 291 2.99 20.09 -9.23
CA PRO A 291 3.63 20.34 -7.95
C PRO A 291 2.59 20.74 -6.89
N LEU A 292 2.75 20.24 -5.67
CA LEU A 292 1.82 20.52 -4.58
C LEU A 292 1.87 22.01 -4.25
N ASP A 293 0.72 22.67 -4.32
CA ASP A 293 0.56 24.06 -3.90
C ASP A 293 0.35 24.12 -2.37
N PRO A 294 1.28 24.71 -1.58
CA PRO A 294 1.15 24.82 -0.13
C PRO A 294 -0.14 25.53 0.32
N ALA A 295 -0.70 26.43 -0.50
CA ALA A 295 -1.98 27.09 -0.21
C ALA A 295 -3.18 26.14 -0.26
N CYS A 296 -3.02 25.01 -0.95
CA CYS A 296 -3.99 23.92 -1.05
C CYS A 296 -3.69 22.77 -0.07
N VAL A 297 -3.00 23.06 1.03
CA VAL A 297 -2.65 22.09 2.09
C VAL A 297 -3.10 22.60 3.46
N VAL A 298 -3.69 21.70 4.24
CA VAL A 298 -4.02 21.93 5.65
C VAL A 298 -3.24 20.94 6.50
N ARG A 299 -2.27 21.46 7.24
CA ARG A 299 -1.53 20.72 8.28
C ARG A 299 -2.22 20.88 9.63
N GLY A 300 -2.29 19.81 10.41
CA GLY A 300 -2.92 19.79 11.72
C GLY A 300 -2.08 19.05 12.75
N GLN A 301 -2.20 19.45 14.02
CA GLN A 301 -1.53 18.80 15.14
C GLN A 301 -2.55 18.61 16.28
N TYR A 302 -2.72 17.39 16.79
CA TYR A 302 -3.71 17.18 17.85
C TYR A 302 -3.27 17.85 19.15
N SER A 303 -4.24 18.38 19.90
CA SER A 303 -4.02 18.93 21.23
C SER A 303 -3.36 17.89 22.14
N GLY A 304 -2.17 18.23 22.65
CA GLY A 304 -1.39 17.37 23.54
C GLY A 304 -0.15 16.72 22.90
N TYR A 305 0.03 16.78 21.57
CA TYR A 305 1.19 16.17 20.90
C TYR A 305 2.54 16.67 21.45
N ARG A 306 2.68 17.98 21.66
CA ARG A 306 3.88 18.62 22.24
C ARG A 306 4.20 18.20 23.68
N HIS A 307 3.29 17.49 24.35
CA HIS A 307 3.52 16.93 25.68
C HIS A 307 3.92 15.44 25.63
N GLU A 308 3.94 14.82 24.45
CA GLU A 308 4.38 13.44 24.29
C GLU A 308 5.90 13.33 24.43
N GLN A 309 6.36 12.18 24.95
CA GLN A 309 7.77 11.96 25.23
C GLN A 309 8.58 11.98 23.94
N GLY A 310 9.61 12.84 23.88
CA GLY A 310 10.50 12.99 22.74
C GLY A 310 9.99 13.89 21.63
N VAL A 311 8.91 14.64 21.87
CA VAL A 311 8.42 15.71 20.98
C VAL A 311 8.93 17.08 21.46
N ALA A 312 9.30 17.96 20.53
CA ALA A 312 9.75 19.30 20.88
C ALA A 312 8.58 20.18 21.38
N PRO A 313 8.74 21.00 22.43
CA PRO A 313 7.68 21.88 22.93
C PRO A 313 7.17 22.92 21.91
N ASP A 314 7.99 23.27 20.94
CA ASP A 314 7.71 24.19 19.83
C ASP A 314 7.48 23.46 18.49
N SER A 315 7.32 22.13 18.52
CA SER A 315 7.12 21.29 17.32
C SER A 315 6.01 21.82 16.42
N ASP A 316 6.35 22.02 15.16
CA ASP A 316 5.40 22.28 14.06
C ASP A 316 5.17 21.01 13.24
N THR A 317 5.48 19.80 13.74
CA THR A 317 5.22 18.55 13.01
C THR A 317 3.73 18.26 12.93
N GLU A 318 3.22 17.95 11.75
CA GLU A 318 1.81 17.62 11.57
C GLU A 318 1.50 16.16 11.93
N THR A 319 0.43 15.97 12.71
CA THR A 319 -0.16 14.66 12.99
C THR A 319 -1.42 14.41 12.15
N PHE A 320 -1.79 15.39 11.33
CA PHE A 320 -2.90 15.38 10.39
C PHE A 320 -2.50 16.17 9.16
N ILE A 321 -2.90 15.70 7.98
CA ILE A 321 -2.77 16.47 6.75
C ILE A 321 -3.94 16.22 5.82
N ALA A 322 -4.42 17.29 5.19
CA ALA A 322 -5.32 17.23 4.05
C ALA A 322 -4.79 18.10 2.92
N LEU A 323 -4.83 17.62 1.68
CA LEU A 323 -4.33 18.35 0.52
C LEU A 323 -5.17 18.12 -0.72
N LYS A 324 -5.15 19.09 -1.63
CA LYS A 324 -5.66 18.94 -3.00
C LYS A 324 -4.50 18.60 -3.93
N VAL A 325 -4.64 17.53 -4.68
CA VAL A 325 -3.75 17.11 -5.76
C VAL A 325 -4.47 17.29 -7.10
N GLU A 326 -3.74 17.76 -8.09
CA GLU A 326 -4.23 17.95 -9.46
C GLU A 326 -3.38 17.15 -10.43
N ILE A 327 -4.04 16.44 -11.35
CA ILE A 327 -3.42 15.60 -12.38
C ILE A 327 -3.76 16.24 -13.72
N ASP A 328 -2.75 16.84 -14.37
CA ASP A 328 -2.92 17.52 -15.66
C ASP A 328 -2.70 16.54 -16.82
N ASN A 329 -3.76 15.79 -17.12
CA ASN A 329 -3.85 14.97 -18.32
C ASN A 329 -5.27 14.97 -18.90
N TRP A 330 -5.45 14.32 -20.03
CA TRP A 330 -6.73 14.31 -20.75
C TRP A 330 -7.90 13.78 -19.91
N ARG A 331 -7.65 12.78 -19.07
CA ARG A 331 -8.67 12.14 -18.25
C ARG A 331 -9.05 12.96 -17.03
N TRP A 332 -8.10 13.66 -16.41
CA TRP A 332 -8.27 14.26 -15.07
C TRP A 332 -8.15 15.78 -14.99
N ALA A 333 -7.77 16.47 -16.06
CA ALA A 333 -7.63 17.93 -16.02
C ALA A 333 -8.88 18.63 -15.44
N GLY A 334 -8.68 19.38 -14.35
CA GLY A 334 -9.73 20.11 -13.62
C GLY A 334 -10.56 19.27 -12.63
N VAL A 335 -10.26 17.98 -12.46
CA VAL A 335 -10.84 17.14 -11.40
C VAL A 335 -9.89 17.11 -10.21
N PRO A 336 -10.26 17.67 -9.05
CA PRO A 336 -9.42 17.64 -7.86
C PRO A 336 -9.46 16.28 -7.17
N PHE A 337 -8.29 15.84 -6.71
CA PHE A 337 -8.11 14.71 -5.80
C PHE A 337 -7.83 15.24 -4.40
N PHE A 338 -8.67 14.90 -3.44
CA PHE A 338 -8.47 15.29 -2.05
C PHE A 338 -7.91 14.10 -1.27
N LEU A 339 -6.73 14.28 -0.68
CA LEU A 339 -6.07 13.27 0.14
C LEU A 339 -6.14 13.72 1.60
N ARG A 340 -6.55 12.83 2.51
CA ARG A 340 -6.64 13.14 3.95
C ARG A 340 -6.21 11.97 4.82
N THR A 341 -5.44 12.27 5.86
CA THR A 341 -5.01 11.30 6.86
C THR A 341 -4.65 12.02 8.17
N GLY A 342 -4.66 11.30 9.28
CA GLY A 342 -4.23 11.83 10.56
C GLY A 342 -4.43 10.86 11.72
N LYS A 343 -3.76 11.16 12.83
CA LYS A 343 -3.80 10.39 14.08
C LYS A 343 -4.85 10.94 15.04
N LYS A 344 -5.33 10.11 15.97
CA LYS A 344 -6.38 10.45 16.95
C LYS A 344 -7.61 11.10 16.29
N MET A 345 -7.98 10.64 15.11
CA MET A 345 -9.19 11.09 14.42
C MET A 345 -10.44 10.40 14.99
N ALA A 346 -11.62 10.91 14.64
CA ALA A 346 -12.90 10.41 15.14
C ALA A 346 -13.10 8.90 14.92
N GLU A 347 -12.73 8.41 13.73
CA GLU A 347 -12.85 6.99 13.36
C GLU A 347 -11.66 6.56 12.49
N GLY A 348 -11.49 5.24 12.30
CA GLY A 348 -10.38 4.65 11.55
C GLY A 348 -10.76 4.00 10.22
N GLN A 349 -11.95 4.30 9.66
CA GLN A 349 -12.38 3.71 8.39
C GLN A 349 -11.69 4.36 7.21
N ARG A 350 -11.19 3.54 6.27
CA ARG A 350 -10.30 3.96 5.18
C ARG A 350 -11.06 3.85 3.87
N ILE A 351 -11.34 4.97 3.22
CA ILE A 351 -12.28 5.03 2.10
C ILE A 351 -11.71 5.79 0.89
N ILE A 352 -12.07 5.31 -0.30
CA ILE A 352 -11.91 6.05 -1.56
C ILE A 352 -13.32 6.39 -2.04
N SER A 353 -13.66 7.68 -2.10
CA SER A 353 -14.95 8.15 -2.62
C SER A 353 -14.77 8.86 -3.95
N ILE A 354 -15.49 8.43 -4.98
CA ILE A 354 -15.53 9.04 -6.30
C ILE A 354 -16.91 9.66 -6.47
N ALA A 355 -16.96 10.98 -6.55
CA ALA A 355 -18.21 11.72 -6.72
C ALA A 355 -18.44 12.04 -8.20
N PHE A 356 -19.61 11.69 -8.71
CA PHE A 356 -20.01 12.00 -10.09
C PHE A 356 -20.65 13.38 -10.19
N LYS A 357 -20.63 13.98 -11.39
CA LYS A 357 -21.34 15.23 -11.66
C LYS A 357 -22.84 14.99 -11.62
N GLU A 358 -23.57 15.96 -11.08
CA GLU A 358 -25.03 15.90 -11.05
C GLU A 358 -25.63 16.03 -12.46
N ALA A 359 -26.69 15.26 -12.70
CA ALA A 359 -27.50 15.39 -13.91
C ALA A 359 -28.28 16.72 -13.94
N PRO A 360 -28.64 17.24 -15.13
CA PRO A 360 -29.53 18.38 -15.26
C PRO A 360 -30.87 18.15 -14.53
N LYS A 361 -31.23 19.06 -13.62
CA LYS A 361 -32.39 18.90 -12.71
C LYS A 361 -33.73 19.34 -13.32
N THR A 362 -33.73 19.95 -14.51
CA THR A 362 -34.86 20.71 -15.07
C THR A 362 -36.14 19.91 -15.29
N MET A 363 -36.04 18.59 -15.49
CA MET A 363 -37.22 17.73 -15.68
C MET A 363 -37.96 17.39 -14.38
N PHE A 364 -37.33 17.60 -13.21
CA PHE A 364 -37.91 17.23 -11.93
C PHE A 364 -38.67 18.41 -11.30
N PRO A 365 -39.86 18.18 -10.71
CA PRO A 365 -40.60 19.24 -10.03
C PRO A 365 -39.79 19.87 -8.89
N ALA A 366 -40.06 21.14 -8.60
CA ALA A 366 -39.55 21.79 -7.39
C ALA A 366 -39.96 20.99 -6.15
N GLY A 367 -39.02 20.79 -5.22
CA GLY A 367 -39.25 19.97 -4.01
C GLY A 367 -39.28 18.46 -4.25
N SER A 368 -38.86 17.98 -5.44
CA SER A 368 -38.68 16.55 -5.73
C SER A 368 -37.56 15.89 -4.92
N GLY A 369 -36.65 16.66 -4.33
CA GLY A 369 -35.46 16.14 -3.65
C GLY A 369 -34.29 15.83 -4.58
N VAL A 370 -34.40 16.11 -5.89
CA VAL A 370 -33.25 15.92 -6.80
C VAL A 370 -32.09 16.83 -6.38
N GLY A 371 -30.93 16.23 -6.12
CA GLY A 371 -29.73 16.94 -5.70
C GLY A 371 -29.77 17.53 -4.29
N SER A 372 -30.75 17.17 -3.44
CA SER A 372 -30.78 17.64 -2.04
C SER A 372 -29.75 16.94 -1.16
N GLU A 373 -29.27 15.77 -1.56
CA GLU A 373 -28.32 14.93 -0.82
C GLU A 373 -26.98 14.77 -1.57
N GLY A 374 -26.69 15.72 -2.47
CA GLY A 374 -25.44 15.77 -3.23
C GLY A 374 -25.34 14.74 -4.36
N PRO A 375 -24.15 14.60 -4.96
CA PRO A 375 -23.91 13.80 -6.15
C PRO A 375 -23.97 12.29 -5.90
N ASP A 376 -23.99 11.51 -6.97
CA ASP A 376 -23.80 10.06 -6.89
C ASP A 376 -22.35 9.75 -6.47
N HIS A 377 -22.18 8.74 -5.62
CA HIS A 377 -20.86 8.33 -5.14
C HIS A 377 -20.65 6.84 -5.35
N LEU A 378 -19.52 6.49 -5.95
CA LEU A 378 -18.94 5.17 -5.86
C LEU A 378 -17.89 5.19 -4.74
N THR A 379 -17.85 4.15 -3.91
CA THR A 379 -16.90 4.10 -2.80
C THR A 379 -16.35 2.73 -2.54
N PHE A 380 -15.05 2.70 -2.28
CA PHE A 380 -14.30 1.52 -1.90
C PHE A 380 -13.89 1.64 -0.43
N ASP A 381 -14.15 0.60 0.36
CA ASP A 381 -13.58 0.43 1.69
C ASP A 381 -12.28 -0.38 1.59
N LEU A 382 -11.19 0.18 2.10
CA LEU A 382 -9.84 -0.41 2.09
C LEU A 382 -9.54 -1.24 3.35
N ALA A 383 -10.56 -1.62 4.11
CA ALA A 383 -10.46 -2.68 5.11
C ALA A 383 -10.21 -4.05 4.45
N ASP A 384 -9.73 -5.01 5.25
CA ASP A 384 -9.43 -6.37 4.79
C ASP A 384 -10.70 -7.07 4.27
N SER A 385 -11.85 -6.77 4.89
CA SER A 385 -13.17 -7.06 4.32
C SER A 385 -13.55 -5.99 3.30
N SER A 386 -13.03 -6.09 2.08
CA SER A 386 -13.28 -5.08 1.05
C SER A 386 -14.78 -4.97 0.74
N ARG A 387 -15.31 -3.74 0.80
CA ARG A 387 -16.70 -3.44 0.46
C ARG A 387 -16.74 -2.34 -0.59
N VAL A 388 -17.72 -2.44 -1.48
CA VAL A 388 -17.98 -1.41 -2.50
C VAL A 388 -19.42 -0.94 -2.36
N SER A 389 -19.64 0.37 -2.42
CA SER A 389 -21.00 0.93 -2.44
C SER A 389 -21.19 1.96 -3.55
N LEU A 390 -22.39 1.95 -4.14
CA LEU A 390 -22.84 2.93 -5.12
C LEU A 390 -24.09 3.60 -4.58
N SER A 391 -24.03 4.92 -4.39
CA SER A 391 -25.17 5.75 -3.98
C SER A 391 -25.72 6.55 -5.15
N PHE A 392 -27.04 6.49 -5.36
CA PHE A 392 -27.75 7.12 -6.48
C PHE A 392 -29.18 7.52 -6.09
N TYR A 393 -29.80 8.42 -6.86
CA TYR A 393 -31.20 8.80 -6.60
C TYR A 393 -32.18 7.75 -7.14
N GLY A 394 -33.13 7.34 -6.29
CA GLY A 394 -34.25 6.49 -6.66
C GLY A 394 -35.59 7.14 -6.32
N LYS A 395 -36.67 6.74 -7.00
CA LYS A 395 -38.02 7.18 -6.66
C LYS A 395 -38.42 6.57 -5.31
N ARG A 396 -38.73 7.42 -4.35
CA ARG A 396 -39.34 7.01 -3.07
C ARG A 396 -40.69 6.33 -3.35
N PRO A 397 -40.94 5.11 -2.83
CA PRO A 397 -42.23 4.46 -2.95
C PRO A 397 -43.38 5.35 -2.43
N GLY A 398 -44.42 5.53 -3.23
CA GLY A 398 -45.57 6.38 -2.90
C GLY A 398 -46.00 7.35 -4.02
N PRO A 399 -47.02 8.19 -3.75
CA PRO A 399 -47.55 9.16 -4.70
C PRO A 399 -46.57 10.31 -4.94
N GLY A 400 -46.62 10.88 -6.15
CA GLY A 400 -45.76 11.99 -6.57
C GLY A 400 -44.37 11.57 -7.05
N MET A 401 -43.54 12.55 -7.43
CA MET A 401 -42.17 12.35 -7.88
C MET A 401 -41.20 12.88 -6.83
N ARG A 402 -41.06 12.12 -5.73
CA ARG A 402 -40.04 12.36 -4.72
C ARG A 402 -38.90 11.37 -4.91
N LEU A 403 -37.69 11.89 -4.92
CA LEU A 403 -36.46 11.13 -4.99
C LEU A 403 -35.80 11.11 -3.61
N GLU A 404 -35.11 10.02 -3.33
CA GLU A 404 -34.26 9.85 -2.15
C GLU A 404 -32.97 9.14 -2.56
N LYS A 405 -31.91 9.28 -1.77
CA LYS A 405 -30.66 8.59 -2.04
C LYS A 405 -30.79 7.12 -1.62
N LEU A 406 -30.60 6.23 -2.59
CA LEU A 406 -30.50 4.80 -2.38
C LEU A 406 -29.03 4.37 -2.43
N SER A 407 -28.72 3.22 -1.83
CA SER A 407 -27.38 2.65 -1.77
C SER A 407 -27.42 1.18 -2.16
N MET A 408 -26.57 0.79 -3.11
CA MET A 408 -26.25 -0.61 -3.41
C MET A 408 -24.90 -0.93 -2.78
N GLN A 409 -24.80 -2.03 -2.03
CA GLN A 409 -23.60 -2.47 -1.33
C GLN A 409 -23.21 -3.87 -1.81
N PHE A 410 -21.91 -4.09 -2.01
CA PHE A 410 -21.32 -5.38 -2.39
C PHE A 410 -20.23 -5.73 -1.37
N SER A 411 -20.26 -6.96 -0.85
CA SER A 411 -19.28 -7.49 0.10
C SER A 411 -18.60 -8.73 -0.46
N THR A 412 -17.26 -8.79 -0.39
CA THR A 412 -16.49 -9.94 -0.89
C THR A 412 -16.53 -11.15 0.05
N GLN A 413 -16.97 -10.97 1.30
CA GLN A 413 -17.09 -12.06 2.29
C GLN A 413 -18.16 -13.11 1.93
N GLU A 414 -19.08 -12.79 1.02
CA GLU A 414 -20.13 -13.69 0.57
C GLU A 414 -19.67 -14.66 -0.55
N THR A 415 -18.38 -14.62 -0.91
CA THR A 415 -17.83 -15.43 -2.00
C THR A 415 -17.11 -16.69 -1.50
N ALA A 416 -17.18 -17.77 -2.29
CA ALA A 416 -16.61 -19.07 -1.96
C ALA A 416 -15.06 -19.08 -1.77
N GLY A 417 -14.37 -17.99 -2.13
CA GLY A 417 -12.92 -17.84 -2.01
C GLY A 417 -12.43 -17.04 -0.81
N ALA A 418 -13.30 -16.68 0.14
CA ALA A 418 -12.93 -15.83 1.28
C ALA A 418 -11.81 -16.42 2.17
N ALA A 419 -11.62 -17.75 2.18
CA ALA A 419 -10.55 -18.43 2.91
C ALA A 419 -9.16 -18.35 2.23
N ASP A 420 -9.09 -17.95 0.95
CA ASP A 420 -7.86 -17.80 0.17
C ASP A 420 -7.32 -16.34 0.19
N VAL A 421 -7.93 -15.45 0.98
CA VAL A 421 -7.50 -14.05 1.12
C VAL A 421 -6.20 -13.99 1.91
N LEU A 422 -5.13 -13.53 1.25
CA LEU A 422 -3.85 -13.28 1.88
C LEU A 422 -3.85 -11.94 2.62
N GLU A 423 -3.15 -11.86 3.75
CA GLU A 423 -2.80 -10.57 4.34
C GLU A 423 -1.82 -9.81 3.44
N ALA A 424 -1.76 -8.49 3.58
CA ALA A 424 -0.93 -7.64 2.72
C ALA A 424 0.54 -8.09 2.64
N TYR A 425 1.17 -8.46 3.75
CA TYR A 425 2.56 -8.92 3.76
C TYR A 425 2.72 -10.32 3.16
N GLU A 426 1.77 -11.23 3.40
CA GLU A 426 1.76 -12.57 2.79
C GLU A 426 1.69 -12.46 1.26
N ARG A 427 0.81 -11.58 0.75
CA ARG A 427 0.69 -11.28 -0.67
C ARG A 427 1.98 -10.71 -1.24
N LEU A 428 2.52 -9.67 -0.62
CA LEU A 428 3.71 -8.98 -1.11
C LEU A 428 4.95 -9.89 -1.12
N ILE A 429 5.14 -10.72 -0.09
CA ILE A 429 6.23 -11.71 -0.09
C ILE A 429 6.06 -12.67 -1.27
N LEU A 430 4.86 -13.23 -1.46
CA LEU A 430 4.59 -14.16 -2.55
C LEU A 430 4.80 -13.53 -3.94
N ASP A 431 4.36 -12.29 -4.12
CA ASP A 431 4.52 -11.55 -5.37
C ASP A 431 6.00 -11.22 -5.64
N ALA A 432 6.78 -10.87 -4.60
CA ALA A 432 8.22 -10.72 -4.72
C ALA A 432 8.93 -12.04 -5.09
N MET A 433 8.50 -13.18 -4.52
CA MET A 433 9.01 -14.50 -4.94
C MET A 433 8.63 -14.85 -6.39
N ARG A 434 7.50 -14.33 -6.90
CA ARG A 434 7.11 -14.48 -8.32
C ARG A 434 7.85 -13.53 -9.24
N GLY A 435 8.32 -12.41 -8.71
CA GLY A 435 8.88 -11.32 -9.50
C GLY A 435 7.79 -10.41 -10.05
N ASP A 436 6.62 -10.43 -9.43
CA ASP A 436 5.49 -9.60 -9.79
C ASP A 436 5.63 -8.23 -9.12
N HIS A 437 5.93 -7.21 -9.92
CA HIS A 437 6.11 -5.82 -9.49
C HIS A 437 4.81 -5.02 -9.41
N THR A 438 3.64 -5.62 -9.68
CA THR A 438 2.37 -4.90 -9.81
C THR A 438 2.04 -4.02 -8.59
N LEU A 439 2.36 -4.52 -7.40
CA LEU A 439 2.05 -3.87 -6.12
C LEU A 439 3.23 -3.11 -5.50
N PHE A 440 4.34 -3.00 -6.23
CA PHE A 440 5.57 -2.38 -5.76
C PHE A 440 5.77 -1.01 -6.38
N THR A 441 6.57 -0.19 -5.72
CA THR A 441 6.94 1.14 -6.19
C THR A 441 8.30 1.10 -6.89
N THR A 442 8.45 1.94 -7.90
CA THR A 442 9.70 2.06 -8.67
C THR A 442 10.51 3.27 -8.19
N ALA A 443 11.82 3.26 -8.41
CA ALA A 443 12.69 4.41 -8.16
C ALA A 443 12.14 5.68 -8.83
N GLU A 444 11.85 5.59 -10.13
CA GLU A 444 11.28 6.67 -10.94
C GLU A 444 9.98 7.22 -10.32
N GLY A 445 9.07 6.32 -9.90
CA GLY A 445 7.81 6.72 -9.30
C GLY A 445 8.01 7.47 -7.98
N ILE A 446 8.89 6.98 -7.10
CA ILE A 446 9.19 7.62 -5.81
C ILE A 446 9.84 8.99 -6.01
N GLU A 447 10.85 9.08 -6.87
CA GLU A 447 11.53 10.34 -7.17
C GLU A 447 10.57 11.37 -7.76
N SER A 448 9.69 10.95 -8.68
CA SER A 448 8.65 11.82 -9.22
C SER A 448 7.71 12.35 -8.13
N LEU A 449 7.36 11.54 -7.12
CA LEU A 449 6.52 11.98 -6.02
C LEU A 449 7.23 13.00 -5.13
N TRP A 450 8.52 12.78 -4.84
CA TRP A 450 9.32 13.72 -4.05
C TRP A 450 9.55 15.04 -4.77
N ASP A 451 9.85 15.01 -6.07
CA ASP A 451 9.99 16.22 -6.90
C ASP A 451 8.73 17.09 -6.84
N ARG A 452 7.55 16.50 -7.02
CA ARG A 452 6.28 17.23 -6.94
C ARG A 452 5.93 17.69 -5.53
N SER A 453 6.56 17.11 -4.51
CA SER A 453 6.35 17.46 -3.11
C SER A 453 7.28 18.58 -2.62
N ALA A 454 8.33 18.91 -3.38
CA ALA A 454 9.35 19.88 -2.97
C ALA A 454 8.78 21.22 -2.50
N PRO A 455 7.82 21.87 -3.20
CA PRO A 455 7.30 23.17 -2.74
C PRO A 455 6.63 23.10 -1.35
N LEU A 456 5.96 21.99 -1.04
CA LEU A 456 5.34 21.79 0.27
C LEU A 456 6.38 21.52 1.37
N LEU A 457 7.48 20.83 1.04
CA LEU A 457 8.56 20.57 2.00
C LEU A 457 9.38 21.84 2.29
N GLU A 458 9.52 22.73 1.30
CA GLU A 458 10.26 24.00 1.42
C GLU A 458 9.47 25.08 2.19
N ASP A 459 8.17 25.20 1.94
CA ASP A 459 7.30 26.20 2.59
C ASP A 459 6.01 25.56 3.14
N PRO A 460 6.12 24.71 4.19
CA PRO A 460 4.95 24.06 4.76
C PRO A 460 4.06 25.06 5.51
N PRO A 461 2.72 25.06 5.29
CA PRO A 461 1.83 25.92 6.05
C PRO A 461 1.85 25.53 7.55
N PRO A 462 1.68 26.48 8.49
CA PRO A 462 1.77 26.21 9.91
C PRO A 462 0.68 25.23 10.37
N VAL A 463 1.00 24.39 11.37
CA VAL A 463 0.02 23.42 11.88
C VAL A 463 -1.14 24.11 12.59
N LYS A 464 -2.34 23.59 12.38
CA LYS A 464 -3.55 24.04 13.09
C LYS A 464 -3.93 23.03 14.18
N PRO A 465 -4.25 23.48 15.40
CA PRO A 465 -4.66 22.56 16.46
C PRO A 465 -6.01 21.91 16.14
N TYR A 466 -6.17 20.64 16.50
CA TYR A 466 -7.46 19.95 16.51
C TYR A 466 -7.61 19.07 17.76
N GLN A 467 -8.85 18.82 18.18
CA GLN A 467 -9.10 17.98 19.34
C GLN A 467 -9.01 16.49 18.96
N PRO A 468 -8.38 15.63 19.78
CA PRO A 468 -8.49 14.19 19.62
C PRO A 468 -9.94 13.72 19.49
N GLY A 469 -10.21 12.76 18.61
CA GLY A 469 -11.55 12.26 18.32
C GLY A 469 -12.38 13.14 17.38
N THR A 470 -11.79 14.17 16.76
CA THR A 470 -12.44 14.98 15.72
C THR A 470 -11.92 14.64 14.32
N TRP A 471 -12.50 15.25 13.28
CA TRP A 471 -12.14 15.00 11.87
C TRP A 471 -10.98 15.88 11.35
N GLY A 472 -10.19 16.45 12.27
CA GLY A 472 -9.12 17.39 11.95
C GLY A 472 -9.53 18.87 12.12
N PRO A 473 -8.67 19.81 11.72
CA PRO A 473 -8.92 21.25 11.88
C PRO A 473 -10.07 21.76 10.99
N ASN A 474 -10.83 22.76 11.45
CA ASN A 474 -11.94 23.36 10.67
C ASN A 474 -11.53 23.91 9.28
N ALA A 475 -10.25 24.23 9.08
CA ALA A 475 -9.73 24.73 7.80
C ALA A 475 -9.92 23.74 6.64
N ILE A 476 -10.08 22.44 6.92
CA ILE A 476 -10.32 21.41 5.89
C ILE A 476 -11.60 21.63 5.10
N HIS A 477 -12.59 22.34 5.67
CA HIS A 477 -13.84 22.66 4.98
C HIS A 477 -13.64 23.72 3.88
N GLN A 478 -12.71 24.65 4.09
CA GLN A 478 -12.36 25.65 3.07
C GLN A 478 -11.57 25.01 1.92
N LEU A 479 -10.71 24.04 2.23
CA LEU A 479 -9.91 23.31 1.23
C LEU A 479 -10.77 22.61 0.18
N ILE A 480 -11.88 22.00 0.58
CA ILE A 480 -12.75 21.21 -0.31
C ILE A 480 -13.95 22.00 -0.86
N ALA A 481 -14.21 23.22 -0.35
CA ALA A 481 -15.35 24.04 -0.75
C ALA A 481 -15.39 24.28 -2.28
N PRO A 482 -16.59 24.34 -2.89
CA PRO A 482 -17.92 24.25 -2.29
C PRO A 482 -18.40 22.82 -1.99
N ARG A 483 -17.53 21.81 -2.12
CA ARG A 483 -17.84 20.41 -1.82
C ARG A 483 -17.68 20.15 -0.32
N ALA A 484 -17.98 18.93 0.11
CA ALA A 484 -17.82 18.49 1.49
C ALA A 484 -17.09 17.16 1.57
N TRP A 485 -16.36 16.95 2.67
CA TRP A 485 -15.76 15.65 2.99
C TRP A 485 -16.86 14.62 3.18
N ARG A 486 -16.73 13.48 2.50
CA ARG A 486 -17.65 12.35 2.68
C ARG A 486 -17.17 11.54 3.88
N LEU A 487 -17.96 11.49 4.94
CA LEU A 487 -17.58 10.83 6.19
C LEU A 487 -18.19 9.41 6.32
N PRO A 488 -17.50 8.48 7.00
CA PRO A 488 -17.97 7.11 7.30
C PRO A 488 -19.39 6.99 7.85
N PHE A 489 -19.73 7.73 8.91
CA PHE A 489 -21.01 7.62 9.63
C PHE A 489 -22.24 8.03 8.81
N GLU A 490 -22.07 8.65 7.64
CA GLU A 490 -23.17 8.89 6.70
C GLU A 490 -23.63 7.58 6.01
N ARG A 491 -23.17 6.41 6.51
CA ARG A 491 -23.39 5.08 5.94
C ARG A 491 -23.58 4.06 7.05
N GLU A 492 -24.80 3.59 7.20
CA GLU A 492 -25.03 2.31 7.86
C GLU A 492 -24.79 1.20 6.82
N TRP A 493 -23.73 0.42 7.01
CA TRP A 493 -23.55 -0.83 6.28
C TRP A 493 -24.64 -1.78 6.75
N ARG A 494 -25.35 -2.41 5.81
CA ARG A 494 -26.34 -3.42 6.19
C ARG A 494 -25.59 -4.64 6.70
N GLU A 495 -26.07 -5.19 7.82
CA GLU A 495 -25.57 -6.45 8.40
C GLU A 495 -25.76 -7.64 7.46
#